data_AF-A0A661Q459-F1
#
_entry.id   AF-A0A661Q459-F1
#
_cell.length_a   1.000
_cell.length_b   1.000
_cell.length_c   1.000
_cell.angle_alpha   90.00
_cell.angle_beta   90.00
_cell.angle_gamma   90.00
#
_symmetry.space_group_name_H-M   'P 1'
#
loop_
_entity.id
_entity.type
_entity.pdbx_description
1 polymer ?
#
loop_
_entity_poly.entity_id
_entity_poly.type
_entity_poly.pdbx_seq_one_letter_code
_entity_poly.pdbx_strand_id
1 'polypeptide(L)' 'MLIRVRYKDGRIDLIPSHSLDELIVLSEIDQFERSAGWVVVGRDPIRSTLRGRYYGRERRS' A
#
# COMPACT_ATOMS: atom_id res chain seq x y z
N MET A 1 -8.62 -11.82 -1.26
CA MET A 1 -8.64 -11.80 0.23
C MET A 1 -9.08 -10.41 0.67
N LEU A 2 -9.63 -10.24 1.88
CA LEU A 2 -9.89 -8.91 2.44
C LEU A 2 -8.64 -8.39 3.18
N ILE A 3 -8.39 -7.09 3.08
CA ILE A 3 -7.27 -6.40 3.75
C ILE A 3 -7.86 -5.27 4.59
N ARG A 4 -7.37 -5.13 5.82
CA ARG A 4 -7.72 -3.98 6.67
C ARG A 4 -6.95 -2.76 6.20
N VAL A 5 -7.64 -1.66 6.04
CA VAL A 5 -7.06 -0.36 5.69
C VAL A 5 -7.48 0.68 6.71
N ARG A 6 -6.64 1.70 6.88
CA ARG A 6 -6.97 2.91 7.61
C ARG A 6 -7.01 4.07 6.61
N TYR A 7 -8.16 4.71 6.53
CA TYR A 7 -8.37 5.91 5.75
C TYR A 7 -7.72 7.11 6.44
N LYS A 8 -7.48 8.18 5.68
CA LYS A 8 -6.91 9.42 6.22
C LYS A 8 -7.76 10.09 7.30
N ASP A 9 -9.07 9.84 7.30
CA ASP A 9 -10.02 10.29 8.33
C ASP A 9 -9.95 9.44 9.62
N GLY A 10 -9.10 8.42 9.65
CA GLY A 10 -8.94 7.50 10.78
C GLY A 10 -9.92 6.32 10.76
N ARG A 11 -10.86 6.25 9.82
CA ARG A 11 -11.77 5.12 9.66
C ARG A 11 -10.99 3.86 9.28
N ILE A 12 -11.38 2.73 9.85
CA ILE A 12 -10.81 1.42 9.50
C ILE A 12 -11.89 0.59 8.81
N ASP A 13 -11.53 -0.04 7.69
CA ASP A 13 -12.44 -0.90 6.93
C ASP A 13 -11.71 -2.11 6.33
N LEU A 14 -12.48 -3.10 5.88
CA LEU A 14 -12.02 -4.28 5.15
C LEU A 14 -12.34 -4.11 3.66
N ILE A 15 -11.32 -4.03 2.82
CA ILE A 15 -11.49 -3.95 1.38
C ILE A 15 -10.99 -5.20 0.66
N PRO A 16 -11.50 -5.51 -0.54
CA PRO A 16 -10.88 -6.51 -1.40
C PRO A 16 -9.43 -6.15 -1.70
N SER A 17 -8.53 -7.13 -1.61
CA SER A 17 -7.10 -6.93 -1.82
C SER A 17 -6.74 -6.33 -3.18
N HIS A 18 -7.59 -6.52 -4.20
CA HIS A 18 -7.37 -5.95 -5.54
C HIS A 18 -7.61 -4.42 -5.60
N SER A 19 -8.39 -3.85 -4.67
CA SER A 19 -8.64 -2.41 -4.60
C SER A 19 -7.55 -1.64 -3.85
N LEU A 20 -6.62 -2.35 -3.19
CA LEU A 20 -5.59 -1.73 -2.35
C LEU A 20 -4.66 -0.82 -3.16
N ASP A 21 -4.17 -1.30 -4.31
CA ASP A 21 -3.25 -0.53 -5.16
C ASP A 21 -3.89 0.76 -5.65
N GLU A 22 -5.19 0.73 -6.00
CA GLU A 22 -5.96 1.91 -6.38
C GLU A 22 -6.08 2.91 -5.23
N LEU A 23 -6.46 2.47 -4.03
CA LEU A 23 -6.56 3.36 -2.86
C LEU A 23 -5.22 3.97 -2.47
N ILE A 24 -4.11 3.25 -2.67
CA ILE A 24 -2.75 3.77 -2.44
C ILE A 24 -2.42 4.84 -3.49
N VAL A 25 -2.72 4.59 -4.77
CA VAL A 25 -2.47 5.54 -5.87
C VAL A 25 -3.31 6.81 -5.73
N LEU A 26 -4.59 6.67 -5.38
CA LEU A 26 -5.50 7.78 -5.12
C LEU A 26 -5.21 8.49 -3.78
N SER A 27 -4.31 7.93 -2.96
CA SER A 27 -3.99 8.46 -1.64
C SER A 27 -5.22 8.55 -0.72
N GLU A 28 -6.11 7.57 -0.77
CA GLU A 28 -7.33 7.53 0.07
C GLU A 28 -7.04 6.94 1.47
N ILE A 29 -6.00 6.11 1.57
CA ILE A 29 -5.59 5.43 2.80
C ILE A 29 -4.20 5.88 3.26
N ASP A 30 -3.96 5.82 4.57
CA ASP A 30 -2.65 6.09 5.16
C ASP A 30 -1.95 4.81 5.67
N GLN A 31 -2.71 3.75 5.95
CA GLN A 31 -2.17 2.46 6.40
C GLN A 31 -2.96 1.27 5.87
N PHE A 32 -2.30 0.12 5.75
CA PHE A 32 -2.98 -1.17 5.52
C PHE A 32 -2.30 -2.30 6.29
N GLU A 33 -3.06 -3.33 6.66
CA GLU A 33 -2.57 -4.45 7.45
C GLU A 33 -2.14 -5.62 6.54
N ARG A 34 -0.93 -6.14 6.79
CA ARG A 34 -0.45 -7.41 6.24
C ARG A 34 -0.15 -8.38 7.37
N SER A 35 0.30 -9.59 7.05
CA SER A 35 0.66 -10.60 8.05
C SER A 35 1.68 -10.12 9.10
N ALA A 36 2.58 -9.20 8.75
CA ALA A 36 3.56 -8.61 9.65
C ALA A 36 3.05 -7.36 10.42
N GLY A 37 1.78 -6.98 10.26
CA GLY A 37 1.17 -5.80 10.88
C GLY A 37 0.90 -4.66 9.89
N TRP A 38 0.70 -3.46 10.44
CA TRP A 38 0.38 -2.26 9.67
C TRP A 38 1.57 -1.73 8.87
N VAL A 39 1.29 -1.33 7.63
CA VAL A 39 2.22 -0.69 6.70
C VAL A 39 1.76 0.74 6.50
N VAL A 40 2.65 1.71 6.74
CA VAL A 40 2.37 3.14 6.57
C VAL A 40 2.69 3.57 5.14
N VAL A 41 1.68 4.07 4.43
CA VAL A 41 1.83 4.54 3.05
C VAL A 41 2.75 5.77 3.00
N GLY A 42 3.74 5.72 2.10
CA GLY A 42 4.75 6.77 1.96
C GLY A 42 5.94 6.68 2.92
N ARG A 43 5.88 5.82 3.95
CA ARG A 43 6.99 5.56 4.87
C ARG A 43 7.59 4.17 4.69
N ASP A 44 6.74 3.15 4.64
CA ASP A 44 7.18 1.77 4.56
C ASP A 44 7.32 1.30 3.10
N PRO A 45 8.18 0.30 2.83
CA PRO A 45 8.32 -0.25 1.49
C PRO A 45 7.04 -0.94 1.01
N ILE A 46 6.42 -0.38 -0.04
CA ILE A 46 5.25 -0.94 -0.71
C ILE A 46 5.67 -1.53 -2.05
N ARG A 47 5.33 -2.80 -2.26
CA ARG A 47 5.48 -3.46 -3.57
C ARG A 47 4.25 -3.11 -4.41
N SER A 48 4.33 -2.06 -5.21
CA SER A 48 3.28 -1.73 -6.17
C SER A 48 3.41 -2.61 -7.40
N THR A 49 2.31 -3.23 -7.83
CA THR A 49 2.25 -4.00 -9.09
C THR A 49 2.22 -3.08 -10.32
N LEU A 50 1.87 -1.81 -10.13
CA LEU A 50 1.78 -0.76 -11.15
C LEU A 50 3.12 -0.08 -11.47
N ARG A 51 4.22 -0.45 -10.80
CA ARG A 51 5.57 0.05 -11.12
C ARG A 51 6.08 -0.59 -12.42
N GLY A 52 5.57 -0.11 -13.54
CA GLY A 52 6.33 -0.07 -14.78
C GLY A 52 7.69 0.59 -14.52
N ARG A 53 8.75 -0.11 -14.91
CA ARG A 53 10.16 0.33 -15.01
C ARG A 53 10.69 1.17 -13.83
N TYR A 54 11.37 0.49 -12.91
CA TYR A 54 12.25 1.12 -11.94
C TYR A 54 13.36 1.91 -12.70
N TYR A 55 13.35 3.25 -12.63
CA TYR A 55 14.41 4.12 -13.18
C TYR A 55 15.51 4.46 -12.15
N GLY A 56 15.46 3.85 -10.97
CA GLY A 56 16.53 3.97 -9.97
C GLY A 56 17.72 3.12 -10.37
N ARG A 57 18.95 3.64 -10.19
CA ARG A 57 20.18 2.89 -10.40
C ARG A 57 20.11 1.57 -9.61
N GLU A 58 20.24 0.45 -10.31
CA GLU A 58 20.31 -0.88 -9.72
C GLU A 58 21.35 -0.88 -8.59
N ARG A 59 20.94 -1.26 -7.37
CA ARG A 59 21.79 -1.27 -6.17
C ARG A 59 22.25 -2.67 -5.75
N ARG A 60 22.09 -3.66 -6.61
CA ARG A 60 22.67 -4.99 -6.39
C ARG A 60 24.02 -5.02 -7.10
N SER A 61 25.07 -4.80 -6.31
CA SER A 61 26.44 -5.23 -6.63
C SER A 61 26.54 -6.74 -6.54
#